data_AF-A0AAE9EAR5-F1
#
_entry.id   AF-A0AAE9EAR5-F1
#
_cell.length_a   1.000
_cell.length_b   1.000
_cell.length_c   1.000
_cell.angle_alpha   90.00
_cell.angle_beta   90.00
_cell.angle_gamma   90.00
#
_symmetry.space_group_name_H-M   'P 1'
#
loop_
_entity.id
_entity.type
_entity.pdbx_description
1 polymer ?
#
loop_
_entity_poly.entity_id
_entity_poly.type
_entity_poly.pdbx_seq_one_letter_code
_entity_poly.pdbx_strand_id
1 'polypeptide(L)'
;MAGGLEGDIFIGSKAESNRGLFSIEYPMEHGIVNNWSDMEKIWEYIFGPEQLQIFPEEHPVLLTDAPLNPLKNREKSAEIFFETFNVPALYIQMQAVLSLYATGRTTGVVLDSGDGVTHAVPIVKGFAMKHAIQRMDLAGRDVTEYLRVLLRREGYEFHRSNEFEIVREIKENSCYLASDPTKVEGNSVKQVYSLPDTTKVELSNSLFRAPEVLFKPDLIGTEWPGMAHLINQSIMKCDIDLRQTLYSNIVLSGGTTLFKGFGDRLLGEVRKIAPSDGKIRISASQERLSLTWIGGSIVASLDTFRKMWLGKKEYDDVGASALHKKFF
;
A
#
# COMPACT_ATOMS: atom_id res chain seq x y z
N MET A 1 37.38 -3.15 9.75
CA MET A 1 37.62 -2.04 8.82
C MET A 1 36.28 -1.68 8.19
N ALA A 2 35.57 -0.73 8.78
CA ALA A 2 34.37 -0.17 8.17
C ALA A 2 34.86 0.68 6.99
N GLY A 3 34.58 0.25 5.76
CA GLY A 3 34.75 1.11 4.60
C GLY A 3 33.89 2.34 4.85
N GLY A 4 34.53 3.50 4.96
CA GLY A 4 33.85 4.76 5.22
C GLY A 4 32.80 4.97 4.15
N LEU A 5 31.53 4.89 4.54
CA LEU A 5 30.44 5.32 3.70
C LEU A 5 30.55 6.84 3.60
N GLU A 6 30.96 7.33 2.43
CA GLU A 6 30.95 8.77 2.14
C GLU A 6 29.52 9.22 1.84
N GLY A 7 29.05 10.23 2.58
CA GLY A 7 27.71 10.82 2.45
C GLY A 7 26.94 10.84 3.76
N ASP A 8 26.06 11.84 3.93
CA ASP A 8 25.25 12.02 5.14
C ASP A 8 23.86 11.35 5.03
N ILE A 9 23.44 10.98 3.82
CA ILE A 9 22.10 10.46 3.53
C ILE A 9 22.19 9.19 2.69
N PHE A 10 21.52 8.13 3.13
CA PHE A 10 21.48 6.83 2.47
C PHE A 10 20.05 6.44 2.17
N ILE A 11 19.80 5.98 0.94
CA ILE A 11 18.48 5.59 0.45
C ILE A 11 18.56 4.17 -0.12
N GLY A 12 17.48 3.39 0.01
CA GLY A 12 17.36 2.07 -0.59
C GLY A 12 18.19 0.99 0.11
N SER A 13 18.77 0.08 -0.69
CA SER A 13 19.45 -1.13 -0.20
C SER A 13 20.67 -0.83 0.68
N LYS A 14 21.33 0.31 0.47
CA LYS A 14 22.45 0.77 1.31
C LYS A 14 22.01 1.12 2.73
N ALA A 15 20.84 1.74 2.87
CA ALA A 15 20.24 2.04 4.17
C ALA A 15 19.80 0.76 4.89
N GLU A 16 19.22 -0.19 4.15
CA GLU A 16 18.79 -1.48 4.67
C GLU A 16 19.96 -2.35 5.15
N SER A 17 21.00 -2.48 4.31
CA SER A 17 22.19 -3.30 4.61
C SER A 17 22.95 -2.81 5.84
N ASN A 18 22.90 -1.50 6.11
CA ASN A 18 23.63 -0.86 7.21
C ASN A 18 22.66 -0.28 8.25
N ARG A 19 21.45 -0.84 8.39
CA ARG A 19 20.42 -0.36 9.33
C ARG A 19 20.89 -0.20 10.78
N GLY A 20 21.91 -0.96 11.21
CA GLY A 20 22.51 -0.85 12.54
C GLY A 20 23.18 0.50 12.82
N LEU A 21 23.58 1.23 11.77
CA LEU A 21 24.34 2.48 11.86
C LEU A 21 23.47 3.73 11.71
N PHE A 22 22.24 3.60 11.18
CA PHE A 22 21.43 4.73 10.75
C PHE A 22 20.16 4.88 11.58
N SER A 23 19.69 6.13 11.69
CA SER A 23 18.31 6.42 12.09
C SER A 23 17.46 6.43 10.84
N ILE A 24 16.45 5.54 10.78
CA ILE A 24 15.55 5.43 9.64
C ILE A 24 14.38 6.41 9.80
N GLU A 25 14.11 7.18 8.75
CA GLU A 25 12.98 8.09 8.66
C GLU A 25 12.15 7.77 7.41
N TYR A 26 10.84 7.93 7.49
CA TYR A 26 9.92 7.69 6.38
C TYR A 26 9.30 9.01 5.93
N PRO A 27 9.50 9.44 4.67
CA PRO A 27 8.93 10.70 4.18
C PRO A 27 7.42 10.63 3.93
N MET A 28 6.87 9.41 3.92
CA MET A 28 5.46 9.13 3.67
C MET A 28 4.82 8.41 4.86
N GLU A 29 3.65 8.89 5.25
CA GLU A 29 2.81 8.34 6.30
C GLU A 29 1.37 8.29 5.80
N HIS A 30 0.69 7.15 5.98
CA HIS A 30 -0.68 6.93 5.49
C HIS A 30 -0.93 7.33 4.01
N GLY A 31 0.06 7.12 3.14
CA GLY A 31 -0.03 7.47 1.72
C GLY A 31 0.06 8.97 1.42
N ILE A 32 0.44 9.79 2.40
CA ILE A 32 0.61 11.23 2.30
C ILE A 32 2.09 11.55 2.51
N VAL A 33 2.66 12.37 1.63
CA VAL A 33 4.05 12.85 1.77
C VAL A 33 4.08 13.96 2.81
N ASN A 34 4.81 13.74 3.90
CA ASN A 34 5.00 14.72 4.98
C ASN A 34 6.33 15.47 4.82
N ASN A 35 7.38 14.79 4.38
CA ASN A 35 8.69 15.41 4.11
C ASN A 35 9.02 15.37 2.61
N TRP A 36 8.78 16.51 1.94
CA TRP A 36 9.04 16.67 0.51
C TRP A 36 10.53 16.65 0.16
N SER A 37 11.39 17.16 1.05
CA SER A 37 12.84 17.19 0.80
C SER A 37 13.45 15.80 0.73
N ASP A 38 12.96 14.87 1.56
CA ASP A 38 13.41 13.49 1.52
C ASP A 38 12.74 12.70 0.39
N MET A 39 11.48 13.02 0.05
CA MET A 39 10.81 12.44 -1.11
C MET A 39 11.51 12.79 -2.42
N GLU A 40 11.98 14.03 -2.56
CA GLU A 40 12.76 14.49 -3.71
C GLU A 40 14.08 13.72 -3.86
N LYS A 41 14.82 13.52 -2.76
CA LYS A 41 16.04 12.69 -2.76
C LYS A 41 15.73 11.23 -3.12
N ILE A 42 14.59 10.69 -2.71
CA ILE A 42 14.17 9.34 -3.12
C ILE A 42 13.94 9.27 -4.63
N TRP A 43 13.27 10.27 -5.22
CA TRP A 43 13.08 10.31 -6.68
C TRP A 43 14.40 10.50 -7.43
N GLU A 44 15.31 11.34 -6.92
CA GLU A 44 16.66 11.50 -7.45
C GLU A 44 17.43 10.17 -7.41
N TYR A 45 17.38 9.44 -6.29
CA TYR A 45 17.97 8.11 -6.16
C TYR A 45 17.38 7.11 -7.18
N ILE A 46 16.06 7.16 -7.43
CA ILE A 46 15.39 6.28 -8.40
C ILE A 46 15.86 6.55 -9.83
N PHE A 47 15.97 7.81 -10.25
CA PHE A 47 16.47 8.15 -11.59
C PHE A 47 17.99 7.95 -11.72
N GLY A 48 18.69 8.08 -10.59
CA GLY A 48 20.15 8.05 -10.50
C GLY A 48 20.80 6.73 -10.95
N PRO A 49 22.14 6.71 -10.95
CA PRO A 49 22.92 5.64 -11.54
C PRO A 49 22.84 4.31 -10.78
N GLU A 50 22.44 4.35 -9.51
CA GLU A 50 22.32 3.17 -8.65
C GLU A 50 21.07 2.34 -9.00
N GLN A 51 20.08 2.95 -9.66
CA GLN A 51 18.79 2.32 -9.90
C GLN A 51 18.42 2.28 -11.39
N LEU A 52 17.88 3.35 -11.98
CA LEU A 52 17.40 3.34 -13.37
C LEU A 52 18.43 3.79 -14.40
N GLN A 53 19.44 4.59 -14.02
CA GLN A 53 20.46 5.11 -14.94
C GLN A 53 19.86 5.90 -16.12
N ILE A 54 18.87 6.75 -15.86
CA ILE A 54 18.19 7.54 -16.88
C ILE A 54 18.12 9.01 -16.50
N PHE A 55 18.03 9.87 -17.50
CA PHE A 55 17.73 11.29 -17.29
C PHE A 55 16.21 11.49 -17.26
N PRO A 56 15.64 12.07 -16.19
CA PRO A 56 14.19 12.27 -16.10
C PRO A 56 13.65 13.20 -17.20
N GLU A 57 14.49 14.07 -17.75
CA GLU A 57 14.15 15.00 -18.83
C GLU A 57 13.80 14.31 -20.16
N GLU A 58 14.24 13.07 -20.37
CA GLU A 58 14.05 12.33 -21.62
C GLU A 58 12.79 11.45 -21.60
N HIS A 59 12.17 11.25 -20.43
CA HIS A 59 11.14 10.23 -20.22
C HIS A 59 9.86 10.77 -19.59
N PRO A 60 8.67 10.52 -20.20
CA PRO A 60 7.40 10.72 -19.54
C PRO A 60 7.27 9.88 -18.26
N VAL A 61 6.70 10.47 -17.21
CA VAL A 61 6.55 9.80 -15.90
C VAL A 61 5.09 9.45 -15.62
N LEU A 62 4.86 8.20 -15.23
CA LEU A 62 3.61 7.76 -14.61
C LEU A 62 3.82 7.69 -13.11
N LEU A 63 3.09 8.52 -12.37
CA LEU A 63 3.08 8.52 -10.92
C LEU A 63 1.79 7.88 -10.40
N THR A 64 1.90 7.10 -9.34
CA THR A 64 0.73 6.51 -8.67
C THR A 64 0.41 7.29 -7.41
N ASP A 65 -0.88 7.41 -7.10
CA ASP A 65 -1.32 8.13 -5.91
C ASP A 65 -2.45 7.40 -5.18
N ALA A 66 -2.50 7.62 -3.86
CA ALA A 66 -3.57 7.10 -3.02
C ALA A 66 -4.90 7.80 -3.36
N PRO A 67 -6.03 7.07 -3.28
CA PRO A 67 -7.36 7.66 -3.31
C PRO A 67 -7.53 8.72 -2.22
N LEU A 68 -8.23 9.81 -2.58
CA LEU A 68 -8.56 10.91 -1.67
C LEU A 68 -7.32 11.63 -1.08
N ASN A 69 -6.16 11.56 -1.73
CA ASN A 69 -5.00 12.38 -1.36
C ASN A 69 -5.31 13.88 -1.58
N PRO A 70 -4.89 14.79 -0.67
CA PRO A 70 -5.09 16.22 -0.85
C PRO A 70 -4.59 16.75 -2.19
N LEU A 71 -5.37 17.62 -2.82
CA LEU A 71 -5.04 18.23 -4.10
C LEU A 71 -3.69 18.95 -4.06
N LYS A 72 -3.40 19.66 -2.97
CA LYS A 72 -2.13 20.37 -2.75
C LYS A 72 -0.91 19.44 -2.87
N ASN A 73 -1.02 18.20 -2.41
CA ASN A 73 0.09 17.25 -2.50
C ASN A 73 0.29 16.81 -3.95
N ARG A 74 -0.78 16.61 -4.71
CA ARG A 74 -0.68 16.29 -6.14
C ARG A 74 -0.08 17.45 -6.93
N GLU A 75 -0.46 18.68 -6.61
CA GLU A 75 0.13 19.88 -7.19
C GLU A 75 1.63 19.97 -6.87
N LYS A 76 2.02 19.71 -5.61
CA LYS A 76 3.43 19.75 -5.20
C LYS A 76 4.26 18.64 -5.85
N SER A 77 3.72 17.43 -5.99
CA SER A 77 4.37 16.38 -6.77
C SER A 77 4.60 16.82 -8.22
N ALA A 78 3.58 17.40 -8.86
CA ALA A 78 3.70 17.88 -10.24
C ALA A 78 4.71 19.02 -10.39
N GLU A 79 4.72 19.97 -9.46
CA GLU A 79 5.73 21.05 -9.38
C GLU A 79 7.14 20.46 -9.35
N ILE A 80 7.42 19.53 -8.45
CA ILE A 80 8.74 18.88 -8.35
C ILE A 80 9.11 18.13 -9.65
N PHE A 81 8.17 17.39 -10.24
CA PHE A 81 8.46 16.65 -11.48
C PHE A 81 8.70 17.58 -12.69
N PHE A 82 7.93 18.67 -12.85
CA PHE A 82 8.08 19.58 -13.99
C PHE A 82 9.20 20.62 -13.80
N GLU A 83 9.37 21.16 -12.59
CA GLU A 83 10.31 22.25 -12.30
C GLU A 83 11.69 21.74 -11.87
N THR A 84 11.76 20.76 -10.94
CA THR A 84 13.05 20.20 -10.52
C THR A 84 13.56 19.16 -11.53
N PHE A 85 12.75 18.14 -11.82
CA PHE A 85 13.18 17.01 -12.67
C PHE A 85 12.98 17.25 -14.17
N ASN A 86 12.38 18.38 -14.55
CA ASN A 86 12.19 18.78 -15.95
C ASN A 86 11.51 17.72 -16.84
N VAL A 87 10.61 16.90 -16.29
CA VAL A 87 9.98 15.81 -17.07
C VAL A 87 9.17 16.35 -18.26
N PRO A 88 9.17 15.66 -19.41
CA PRO A 88 8.46 16.12 -20.60
C PRO A 88 6.93 15.99 -20.46
N ALA A 89 6.48 14.99 -19.71
CA ALA A 89 5.06 14.76 -19.43
C ALA A 89 4.87 13.96 -18.14
N LEU A 90 3.75 14.20 -17.46
CA LEU A 90 3.37 13.55 -16.20
C LEU A 90 1.95 13.00 -16.29
N TYR A 91 1.73 11.78 -15.79
CA TYR A 91 0.41 11.19 -15.60
C TYR A 91 0.27 10.67 -14.17
N ILE A 92 -0.73 11.16 -13.43
CA ILE A 92 -1.01 10.70 -12.06
C ILE A 92 -2.25 9.80 -12.08
N GLN A 93 -2.14 8.57 -11.57
CA GLN A 93 -3.26 7.64 -11.54
C GLN A 93 -3.45 6.94 -10.19
N MET A 94 -4.70 6.61 -9.88
CA MET A 94 -5.07 5.88 -8.67
C MET A 94 -4.53 4.44 -8.68
N GLN A 95 -3.91 4.03 -7.56
CA GLN A 95 -3.32 2.69 -7.39
C GLN A 95 -4.32 1.56 -7.69
N ALA A 96 -5.53 1.63 -7.09
CA ALA A 96 -6.59 0.66 -7.31
C ALA A 96 -6.97 0.44 -8.79
N VAL A 97 -6.98 1.50 -9.60
CA VAL A 97 -7.36 1.41 -11.02
C VAL A 97 -6.32 0.62 -11.79
N LEU A 98 -5.04 0.88 -11.52
CA LEU A 98 -3.92 0.15 -12.12
C LEU A 98 -3.94 -1.33 -11.70
N SER A 99 -4.17 -1.62 -10.42
CA SER A 99 -4.25 -3.00 -9.92
C SER A 99 -5.37 -3.79 -10.59
N LEU A 100 -6.52 -3.16 -10.90
CA LEU A 100 -7.59 -3.83 -11.62
C LEU A 100 -7.19 -4.13 -13.07
N TYR A 101 -6.57 -3.16 -13.76
CA TYR A 101 -6.10 -3.34 -15.14
C TYR A 101 -5.05 -4.44 -15.26
N ALA A 102 -4.16 -4.57 -14.28
CA ALA A 102 -3.19 -5.66 -14.24
C ALA A 102 -3.85 -7.06 -14.22
N THR A 103 -5.05 -7.18 -13.65
CA THR A 103 -5.82 -8.44 -13.66
C THR A 103 -6.65 -8.67 -14.92
N GLY A 104 -6.59 -7.76 -15.90
CA GLY A 104 -7.38 -7.84 -17.14
C GLY A 104 -8.88 -7.61 -16.93
N ARG A 105 -9.28 -6.97 -15.82
CA ARG A 105 -10.68 -6.68 -15.50
C ARG A 105 -10.97 -5.20 -15.67
N THR A 106 -12.22 -4.89 -16.02
CA THR A 106 -12.71 -3.50 -16.13
C THR A 106 -13.74 -3.17 -15.06
N THR A 107 -14.30 -4.16 -14.38
CA THR A 107 -15.30 -3.98 -13.32
C THR A 107 -14.97 -4.85 -12.12
N GLY A 108 -15.03 -4.27 -10.93
CA GLY A 108 -14.75 -4.94 -9.66
C GLY A 108 -14.45 -3.96 -8.54
N VAL A 109 -14.32 -4.48 -7.33
CA VAL A 109 -13.85 -3.71 -6.16
C VAL A 109 -12.42 -4.11 -5.89
N VAL A 110 -11.52 -3.14 -5.84
CA VAL A 110 -10.15 -3.38 -5.42
C VAL A 110 -10.04 -3.03 -3.93
N LEU A 111 -9.70 -4.03 -3.13
CA LEU A 111 -9.18 -3.82 -1.78
C LEU A 111 -7.66 -3.77 -1.88
N ASP A 112 -7.10 -2.59 -1.71
CA ASP A 112 -5.66 -2.40 -1.64
C ASP A 112 -5.27 -2.13 -0.20
N SER A 113 -4.32 -2.90 0.33
CA SER A 113 -3.79 -2.71 1.68
C SER A 113 -2.27 -2.68 1.61
N GLY A 114 -1.73 -1.47 1.68
CA GLY A 114 -0.30 -1.20 1.61
C GLY A 114 0.36 -1.14 2.99
N ASP A 115 1.42 -0.36 3.12
CA ASP A 115 2.09 -0.10 4.40
C ASP A 115 1.34 0.94 5.24
N GLY A 116 0.90 2.06 4.65
CA GLY A 116 0.29 3.16 5.40
C GLY A 116 -1.24 3.28 5.27
N VAL A 117 -1.83 2.79 4.19
CA VAL A 117 -3.26 2.99 3.90
C VAL A 117 -3.91 1.72 3.38
N THR A 118 -5.18 1.55 3.73
CA THR A 118 -6.06 0.56 3.11
C THR A 118 -7.25 1.26 2.50
N HIS A 119 -7.62 0.87 1.28
CA HIS A 119 -8.78 1.45 0.61
C HIS A 119 -9.57 0.42 -0.19
N ALA A 120 -10.88 0.62 -0.23
CA ALA A 120 -11.80 -0.11 -1.09
C ALA A 120 -12.31 0.84 -2.18
N VAL A 121 -11.96 0.53 -3.43
CA VAL A 121 -12.32 1.35 -4.59
C VAL A 121 -13.19 0.51 -5.54
N PRO A 122 -14.47 0.85 -5.72
CA PRO A 122 -15.31 0.22 -6.72
C PRO A 122 -15.06 0.84 -8.08
N ILE A 123 -14.81 0.00 -9.07
CA ILE A 123 -14.52 0.38 -10.45
C ILE A 123 -15.53 -0.32 -11.36
N VAL A 124 -16.12 0.44 -12.28
CA VAL A 124 -17.15 -0.05 -13.20
C VAL A 124 -16.80 0.41 -14.60
N LYS A 125 -16.65 -0.55 -15.52
CA LYS A 125 -16.28 -0.29 -16.93
C LYS A 125 -15.06 0.63 -17.08
N GLY A 126 -14.08 0.49 -16.19
CA GLY A 126 -12.83 1.26 -16.19
C GLY A 126 -12.88 2.59 -15.43
N PHE A 127 -14.03 3.00 -14.91
CA PHE A 127 -14.17 4.25 -14.14
C PHE A 127 -14.29 3.97 -12.65
N ALA A 128 -13.48 4.65 -11.84
CA ALA A 128 -13.56 4.58 -10.39
C ALA A 128 -14.75 5.40 -9.87
N MET A 129 -15.59 4.78 -9.05
CA MET A 129 -16.78 5.41 -8.46
C MET A 129 -16.38 6.26 -7.25
N LYS A 130 -16.00 7.51 -7.49
CA LYS A 130 -15.41 8.42 -6.49
C LYS A 130 -16.23 8.55 -5.19
N HIS A 131 -17.56 8.64 -5.29
CA HIS A 131 -18.46 8.76 -4.14
C HIS A 131 -18.52 7.49 -3.25
N ALA A 132 -18.10 6.34 -3.79
CA ALA A 132 -18.15 5.05 -3.11
C ALA A 132 -16.77 4.57 -2.63
N ILE A 133 -15.71 5.36 -2.85
CA ILE A 133 -14.36 5.09 -2.32
C ILE A 133 -14.40 5.14 -0.80
N GLN A 134 -13.96 4.06 -0.15
CA GLN A 134 -13.71 4.03 1.28
C GLN A 134 -12.21 3.94 1.54
N ARG A 135 -11.73 4.71 2.51
CA ARG A 135 -10.33 4.77 2.94
C ARG A 135 -10.29 4.58 4.44
N MET A 136 -9.31 3.82 4.92
CA MET A 136 -8.94 3.73 6.32
C MET A 136 -7.43 3.91 6.44
N ASP A 137 -7.01 4.74 7.40
CA ASP A 137 -5.60 4.95 7.72
C ASP A 137 -5.15 3.88 8.71
N LEU A 138 -5.30 2.62 8.29
CA LEU A 138 -4.91 1.42 9.02
C LEU A 138 -4.39 0.38 8.03
N ALA A 139 -3.14 -0.03 8.20
CA ALA A 139 -2.44 -0.86 7.21
C ALA A 139 -1.25 -1.62 7.82
N GLY A 140 -0.25 -1.96 7.00
CA GLY A 140 0.88 -2.80 7.40
C GLY A 140 1.78 -2.20 8.50
N ARG A 141 1.92 -0.88 8.57
CA ARG A 141 2.69 -0.17 9.59
C ARG A 141 2.03 -0.28 10.95
N ASP A 142 0.72 -0.09 11.02
CA ASP A 142 -0.06 -0.23 12.27
C ASP A 142 -0.02 -1.67 12.80
N VAL A 143 -0.05 -2.66 11.90
CA VAL A 143 0.14 -4.08 12.28
C VAL A 143 1.54 -4.32 12.84
N THR A 144 2.56 -3.67 12.27
CA THR A 144 3.96 -3.78 12.74
C THR A 144 4.10 -3.12 14.12
N GLU A 145 3.50 -1.95 14.32
CA GLU A 145 3.49 -1.23 15.59
C GLU A 145 2.76 -2.03 16.68
N TYR A 146 1.60 -2.60 16.35
CA TYR A 146 0.89 -3.46 17.29
C TYR A 146 1.66 -4.73 17.62
N LEU A 147 2.33 -5.35 16.64
CA LEU A 147 3.23 -6.47 16.88
C LEU A 147 4.35 -6.08 17.85
N ARG A 148 4.96 -4.90 17.68
CA ARG A 148 5.97 -4.38 18.62
C ARG A 148 5.44 -4.28 20.05
N VAL A 149 4.21 -3.79 20.24
CA VAL A 149 3.56 -3.73 21.56
C VAL A 149 3.31 -5.13 22.14
N LEU A 150 2.91 -6.09 21.31
CA LEU A 150 2.70 -7.48 21.74
C LEU A 150 4.02 -8.15 22.15
N LEU A 151 5.08 -7.96 21.37
CA LEU A 151 6.42 -8.48 21.68
C LEU A 151 6.95 -7.92 22.99
N ARG A 152 6.68 -6.63 23.26
CA ARG A 152 7.02 -6.01 24.54
C ARG A 152 6.31 -6.67 25.72
N ARG A 153 5.05 -7.08 25.56
CA ARG A 153 4.31 -7.84 26.59
C ARG A 153 4.87 -9.25 26.79
N GLU A 154 5.46 -9.84 25.75
CA GLU A 154 6.13 -11.14 25.81
C GLU A 154 7.56 -11.06 26.38
N GLY A 155 8.07 -9.84 26.64
CA GLY A 155 9.36 -9.58 27.27
C GLY A 155 10.48 -9.14 26.32
N TYR A 156 10.19 -8.96 25.03
CA TYR A 156 11.15 -8.48 24.03
C TYR A 156 10.95 -6.99 23.75
N GLU A 157 11.94 -6.16 24.08
CA GLU A 157 11.85 -4.72 23.86
C GLU A 157 12.62 -4.30 22.60
N PHE A 158 11.91 -3.63 21.69
CA PHE A 158 12.46 -3.01 20.47
C PHE A 158 12.14 -1.52 20.53
N HIS A 159 13.14 -0.67 20.78
CA HIS A 159 12.99 0.77 20.98
C HIS A 159 13.44 1.60 19.78
N ARG A 160 14.41 1.10 19.00
CA ARG A 160 15.07 1.88 17.96
C ARG A 160 14.32 1.79 16.62
N SER A 161 14.52 2.79 15.75
CA SER A 161 13.93 2.81 14.40
C SER A 161 14.44 1.68 13.50
N ASN A 162 15.69 1.25 13.67
CA ASN A 162 16.24 0.10 12.96
C ASN A 162 15.71 -1.25 13.47
N GLU A 163 15.40 -1.36 14.75
CA GLU A 163 14.74 -2.53 15.34
C GLU A 163 13.28 -2.65 14.87
N PHE A 164 12.63 -1.54 14.51
CA PHE A 164 11.29 -1.55 13.92
C PHE A 164 11.25 -2.35 12.59
N GLU A 165 12.30 -2.27 11.77
CA GLU A 165 12.41 -3.08 10.55
C GLU A 165 12.56 -4.58 10.85
N ILE A 166 13.17 -4.95 11.99
CA ILE A 166 13.22 -6.35 12.42
C ILE A 166 11.81 -6.85 12.76
N VAL A 167 11.01 -6.03 13.45
CA VAL A 167 9.60 -6.38 13.74
C VAL A 167 8.80 -6.53 12.45
N ARG A 168 9.10 -5.72 11.42
CA ARG A 168 8.50 -5.87 10.09
C ARG A 168 8.90 -7.18 9.42
N GLU A 169 10.17 -7.58 9.46
CA GLU A 169 10.63 -8.88 8.94
C GLU A 169 9.94 -10.05 9.64
N ILE A 170 9.76 -9.97 10.96
CA ILE A 170 9.02 -10.98 11.74
C ILE A 170 7.56 -11.05 11.26
N LYS A 171 6.91 -9.90 11.07
CA LYS A 171 5.55 -9.82 10.55
C LYS A 171 5.43 -10.53 9.20
N GLU A 172 6.31 -10.22 8.26
CA GLU A 172 6.21 -10.75 6.89
C GLU A 172 6.47 -12.27 6.82
N ASN A 173 7.37 -12.79 7.66
CA ASN A 173 7.75 -14.21 7.63
C ASN A 173 6.86 -15.12 8.48
N SER A 174 6.43 -14.65 9.65
CA SER A 174 5.84 -15.50 10.70
C SER A 174 4.36 -15.25 10.97
N CYS A 175 3.83 -14.06 10.67
CA CYS A 175 2.42 -13.78 10.95
C CYS A 175 1.47 -14.49 9.98
N TYR A 176 0.29 -14.83 10.48
CA TYR A 176 -0.78 -15.46 9.72
C TYR A 176 -2.14 -15.06 10.28
N LEU A 177 -3.19 -15.11 9.45
CA LEU A 177 -4.56 -14.87 9.86
C LEU A 177 -5.28 -16.20 10.08
N ALA A 178 -5.92 -16.32 11.24
CA ALA A 178 -6.75 -17.46 11.56
C ALA A 178 -8.18 -17.25 11.07
N SER A 179 -8.83 -18.30 10.56
CA SER A 179 -10.25 -18.22 10.21
C SER A 179 -11.13 -17.96 11.44
N ASP A 180 -10.81 -18.59 12.57
CA ASP A 180 -11.46 -18.39 13.88
C ASP A 180 -10.39 -18.15 14.97
N PRO A 181 -10.23 -16.92 15.50
CA PRO A 181 -9.18 -16.62 16.48
C PRO A 181 -9.39 -17.34 17.82
N THR A 182 -10.63 -17.59 18.23
CA THR A 182 -10.95 -18.26 19.50
C THR A 182 -10.52 -19.72 19.55
N LYS A 183 -10.42 -20.39 18.40
CA LYS A 183 -9.99 -21.80 18.31
C LYS A 183 -8.46 -21.94 18.35
N VAL A 184 -7.72 -20.88 18.02
CA VAL A 184 -6.25 -20.91 17.91
C VAL A 184 -5.58 -20.63 19.26
N GLU A 185 -6.24 -19.92 20.18
CA GLU A 185 -5.69 -19.63 21.51
C GLU A 185 -5.34 -20.88 22.33
N GLY A 186 -6.00 -22.02 22.07
CA GLY A 186 -5.71 -23.29 22.73
C GLY A 186 -4.60 -24.14 22.10
N ASN A 187 -4.13 -23.80 20.89
CA ASN A 187 -3.25 -24.66 20.08
C ASN A 187 -2.20 -23.84 19.31
N SER A 188 -1.67 -22.78 19.94
CA SER A 188 -0.78 -21.85 19.24
C SER A 188 0.54 -22.50 18.83
N VAL A 189 0.89 -22.34 17.56
CA VAL A 189 2.15 -22.82 17.01
C VAL A 189 3.25 -21.91 17.53
N LYS A 190 4.14 -22.45 18.37
CA LYS A 190 5.36 -21.75 18.76
C LYS A 190 6.33 -21.73 17.59
N GLN A 191 6.75 -20.55 17.16
CA GLN A 191 7.81 -20.38 16.17
C GLN A 191 9.01 -19.72 16.85
N VAL A 192 10.20 -20.24 16.55
CA VAL A 192 11.45 -19.65 17.01
C VAL A 192 12.03 -18.82 15.87
N TYR A 193 12.11 -17.50 16.06
CA TYR A 193 12.76 -16.60 15.13
C TYR A 193 14.17 -16.29 15.63
N SER A 194 15.15 -16.31 14.73
CA SER A 194 16.54 -15.96 15.06
C SER A 194 16.80 -14.51 14.64
N LEU A 195 17.09 -13.66 15.60
CA LEU A 195 17.44 -12.27 15.38
C LEU A 195 18.83 -12.14 14.73
N PRO A 196 19.15 -10.98 14.12
CA PRO A 196 20.47 -10.73 13.53
C PRO A 196 21.64 -10.86 14.51
N ASP A 197 21.39 -10.68 15.81
CA ASP A 197 22.35 -10.83 16.91
C ASP A 197 22.49 -12.29 17.39
N THR A 198 21.86 -13.25 16.70
CA THR A 198 21.75 -14.68 17.03
C THR A 198 20.86 -15.04 18.22
N THR A 199 20.19 -14.05 18.83
CA THR A 199 19.22 -14.28 19.90
C THR A 199 17.97 -14.96 19.33
N LYS A 200 17.47 -15.99 20.03
CA LYS A 200 16.26 -16.71 19.64
C LYS A 200 15.05 -16.14 20.36
N VAL A 201 14.04 -15.74 19.59
CA VAL A 201 12.78 -15.20 20.07
C VAL A 201 11.71 -16.27 19.88
N GLU A 202 11.11 -16.73 20.98
CA GLU A 202 9.95 -17.60 20.94
C GLU A 202 8.68 -16.77 20.76
N LEU A 203 8.08 -16.90 19.58
CA LEU A 203 6.86 -16.21 19.18
C LEU A 203 5.70 -17.20 19.20
N SER A 204 4.57 -16.80 19.78
CA SER A 204 3.39 -17.66 19.86
C SER A 204 2.13 -16.87 19.50
N ASN A 205 1.45 -16.32 20.50
CA ASN A 205 0.14 -15.70 20.33
C ASN A 205 0.22 -14.35 19.61
N SER A 206 1.36 -13.66 19.72
CA SER A 206 1.63 -12.40 19.03
C SER A 206 1.46 -12.50 17.50
N LEU A 207 1.83 -13.63 16.89
CA LEU A 207 1.88 -13.81 15.43
C LEU A 207 0.51 -13.77 14.75
N PHE A 208 -0.51 -14.37 15.36
CA PHE A 208 -1.87 -14.35 14.80
C PHE A 208 -2.70 -13.19 15.31
N ARG A 209 -2.41 -12.67 16.52
CA ARG A 209 -3.10 -11.50 17.08
C ARG A 209 -2.74 -10.21 16.37
N ALA A 210 -1.50 -10.06 15.91
CA ALA A 210 -1.06 -8.84 15.23
C ALA A 210 -1.91 -8.49 13.99
N PRO A 211 -2.11 -9.38 13.01
CA PRO A 211 -2.89 -9.07 11.82
C PRO A 211 -4.41 -9.01 12.07
N GLU A 212 -4.92 -9.45 13.24
CA GLU A 212 -6.35 -9.31 13.58
C GLU A 212 -6.78 -7.84 13.68
N VAL A 213 -5.84 -6.91 13.90
CA VAL A 213 -6.10 -5.45 13.89
C VAL A 213 -6.77 -4.99 12.60
N LEU A 214 -6.46 -5.63 11.47
CA LEU A 214 -7.06 -5.30 10.18
C LEU A 214 -8.57 -5.63 10.12
N PHE A 215 -9.04 -6.57 10.93
CA PHE A 215 -10.46 -6.95 11.03
C PHE A 215 -11.13 -6.38 12.28
N LYS A 216 -10.37 -6.13 13.34
CA LYS A 216 -10.80 -5.53 14.60
C LYS A 216 -9.89 -4.36 15.01
N PRO A 217 -10.08 -3.18 14.41
CA PRO A 217 -9.31 -1.98 14.73
C PRO A 217 -9.42 -1.53 16.21
N ASP A 218 -10.46 -1.98 16.92
CA ASP A 218 -10.65 -1.74 18.36
C ASP A 218 -9.45 -2.20 19.21
N LEU A 219 -8.68 -3.19 18.74
CA LEU A 219 -7.51 -3.73 19.44
C LEU A 219 -6.39 -2.70 19.63
N ILE A 220 -6.28 -1.73 18.72
CA ILE A 220 -5.33 -0.62 18.82
C ILE A 220 -6.00 0.67 19.31
N GLY A 221 -7.25 0.60 19.76
CA GLY A 221 -8.02 1.75 20.25
C GLY A 221 -8.51 2.69 19.15
N THR A 222 -8.60 2.22 17.90
CA THR A 222 -9.15 3.01 16.79
C THR A 222 -10.58 2.58 16.47
N GLU A 223 -11.46 3.52 16.17
CA GLU A 223 -12.86 3.27 15.81
C GLU A 223 -13.06 3.03 14.30
N TRP A 224 -11.99 2.71 13.58
CA TRP A 224 -12.09 2.40 12.15
C TRP A 224 -12.91 1.12 11.92
N PRO A 225 -13.63 1.01 10.79
CA PRO A 225 -14.25 -0.24 10.42
C PRO A 225 -13.19 -1.26 10.00
N GLY A 226 -13.40 -2.55 10.30
CA GLY A 226 -12.57 -3.62 9.76
C GLY A 226 -12.65 -3.71 8.23
N MET A 227 -11.64 -4.31 7.58
CA MET A 227 -11.55 -4.39 6.11
C MET A 227 -12.78 -4.97 5.42
N ALA A 228 -13.41 -6.00 6.01
CA ALA A 228 -14.62 -6.60 5.44
C ALA A 228 -15.80 -5.61 5.42
N HIS A 229 -15.93 -4.79 6.47
CA HIS A 229 -16.94 -3.75 6.54
C HIS A 229 -16.61 -2.60 5.57
N LEU A 230 -15.33 -2.26 5.40
CA LEU A 230 -14.88 -1.27 4.42
C LEU A 230 -15.32 -1.63 2.99
N ILE A 231 -15.12 -2.89 2.58
CA ILE A 231 -15.58 -3.40 1.27
C ILE A 231 -17.10 -3.32 1.18
N ASN A 232 -17.80 -3.78 2.21
CA ASN A 232 -19.26 -3.78 2.22
C ASN A 232 -19.83 -2.36 2.10
N GLN A 233 -19.31 -1.40 2.88
CA GLN A 233 -19.71 0.01 2.79
C GLN A 233 -19.46 0.59 1.40
N SER A 234 -18.32 0.27 0.80
CA SER A 234 -17.99 0.70 -0.56
C SER A 234 -19.01 0.19 -1.59
N ILE A 235 -19.36 -1.10 -1.51
CA ILE A 235 -20.36 -1.71 -2.40
C ILE A 235 -21.77 -1.16 -2.13
N MET A 236 -22.13 -0.92 -0.88
CA MET A 236 -23.45 -0.38 -0.51
C MET A 236 -23.67 1.05 -0.99
N LYS A 237 -22.61 1.84 -1.14
CA LYS A 237 -22.68 3.18 -1.73
C LYS A 237 -22.88 3.15 -3.25
N CYS A 238 -22.64 2.02 -3.91
CA CYS A 238 -22.93 1.84 -5.32
C CYS A 238 -24.41 1.47 -5.55
N ASP A 239 -24.85 1.69 -6.79
CA ASP A 239 -26.19 1.34 -7.27
C ASP A 239 -26.48 -0.15 -7.08
N ILE A 240 -27.74 -0.46 -6.74
CA ILE A 240 -28.20 -1.81 -6.37
C ILE A 240 -27.85 -2.84 -7.46
N ASP A 241 -28.02 -2.46 -8.73
CA ASP A 241 -27.79 -3.34 -9.88
C ASP A 241 -26.31 -3.76 -10.02
N LEU A 242 -25.39 -2.94 -9.54
CA LEU A 242 -23.95 -3.19 -9.65
C LEU A 242 -23.42 -4.06 -8.51
N ARG A 243 -24.12 -4.11 -7.37
CA ARG A 243 -23.61 -4.73 -6.14
C ARG A 243 -23.26 -6.20 -6.32
N GLN A 244 -24.09 -6.98 -7.02
CA GLN A 244 -23.80 -8.40 -7.30
C GLN A 244 -22.54 -8.58 -8.15
N THR A 245 -22.36 -7.73 -9.16
CA THR A 245 -21.15 -7.74 -9.99
C THR A 245 -19.91 -7.35 -9.19
N LEU A 246 -20.04 -6.42 -8.24
CA LEU A 246 -18.96 -5.99 -7.37
C LEU A 246 -18.57 -7.06 -6.35
N TYR A 247 -19.52 -7.73 -5.68
CA TYR A 247 -19.23 -8.84 -4.76
C TYR A 247 -18.58 -10.06 -5.46
N SER A 248 -18.93 -10.30 -6.73
CA SER A 248 -18.35 -11.39 -7.53
C SER A 248 -16.98 -11.05 -8.14
N ASN A 249 -16.52 -9.81 -7.99
CA ASN A 249 -15.25 -9.33 -8.53
C ASN A 249 -14.50 -8.48 -7.50
N ILE A 250 -14.21 -9.06 -6.34
CA ILE A 250 -13.30 -8.44 -5.37
C ILE A 250 -11.87 -8.81 -5.76
N VAL A 251 -10.99 -7.83 -5.87
CA VAL A 251 -9.57 -8.00 -6.20
C VAL A 251 -8.72 -7.52 -5.04
N LEU A 252 -7.77 -8.35 -4.60
CA LEU A 252 -6.82 -7.98 -3.56
C LEU A 252 -5.53 -7.43 -4.16
N SER A 253 -5.05 -6.32 -3.58
CA SER A 253 -3.80 -5.64 -3.92
C SER A 253 -3.06 -5.24 -2.65
N GLY A 254 -1.74 -5.06 -2.75
CA GLY A 254 -0.91 -4.54 -1.66
C GLY A 254 -0.31 -5.60 -0.74
N GLY A 255 0.83 -5.27 -0.15
CA GLY A 255 1.67 -6.20 0.62
C GLY A 255 0.99 -6.77 1.88
N THR A 256 0.12 -6.00 2.53
CA THR A 256 -0.58 -6.44 3.75
C THR A 256 -1.61 -7.55 3.45
N THR A 257 -2.03 -7.70 2.19
CA THR A 257 -2.92 -8.81 1.77
C THR A 257 -2.19 -10.15 1.56
N LEU A 258 -0.86 -10.20 1.79
CA LEU A 258 -0.05 -11.41 1.61
C LEU A 258 -0.05 -12.33 2.83
N PHE A 259 -0.65 -11.93 3.96
CA PHE A 259 -0.78 -12.82 5.11
C PHE A 259 -1.43 -14.16 4.73
N LYS A 260 -0.87 -15.25 5.27
CA LYS A 260 -1.42 -16.59 5.09
C LYS A 260 -2.84 -16.63 5.68
N GLY A 261 -3.81 -17.13 4.93
CA GLY A 261 -5.22 -17.18 5.35
C GLY A 261 -6.01 -15.87 5.17
N PHE A 262 -5.40 -14.79 4.65
CA PHE A 262 -6.09 -13.50 4.47
C PHE A 262 -7.36 -13.62 3.61
N GLY A 263 -7.26 -14.27 2.45
CA GLY A 263 -8.37 -14.41 1.51
C GLY A 263 -9.55 -15.20 2.10
N ASP A 264 -9.29 -16.31 2.79
CA ASP A 264 -10.32 -17.15 3.39
C ASP A 264 -11.02 -16.44 4.56
N ARG A 265 -10.24 -15.77 5.42
CA ARG A 265 -10.77 -14.95 6.50
C ARG A 265 -11.65 -13.82 5.97
N LEU A 266 -11.18 -13.08 4.97
CA LEU A 266 -11.94 -12.00 4.35
C LEU A 266 -13.22 -12.52 3.69
N LEU A 267 -13.17 -13.66 3.01
CA LEU A 267 -14.35 -14.29 2.42
C LEU A 267 -15.40 -14.65 3.47
N GLY A 268 -14.95 -15.22 4.60
CA GLY A 268 -15.82 -15.56 5.73
C GLY A 268 -16.51 -14.34 6.34
N GLU A 269 -15.77 -13.24 6.54
CA GLU A 269 -16.32 -12.00 7.10
C GLU A 269 -17.26 -11.29 6.12
N VAL A 270 -16.89 -11.18 4.84
CA VAL A 270 -17.75 -10.55 3.83
C VAL A 270 -19.06 -11.35 3.66
N ARG A 271 -19.03 -12.68 3.74
CA ARG A 271 -20.24 -13.53 3.72
C ARG A 271 -21.19 -13.27 4.89
N LYS A 272 -20.69 -12.94 6.07
CA LYS A 272 -21.52 -12.62 7.24
C LYS A 272 -22.22 -11.26 7.11
N ILE A 273 -21.61 -10.31 6.40
CA ILE A 273 -22.06 -8.92 6.33
C ILE A 273 -22.89 -8.66 5.06
N ALA A 274 -22.61 -9.36 3.96
CA ALA A 274 -23.29 -9.13 2.69
C ALA A 274 -24.79 -9.45 2.80
N PRO A 275 -25.68 -8.58 2.28
CA PRO A 275 -27.14 -8.69 2.43
C PRO A 275 -27.77 -9.73 1.49
N SER A 276 -26.98 -10.34 0.61
CA SER A 276 -27.46 -11.19 -0.48
C SER A 276 -26.68 -12.50 -0.51
N ASP A 277 -27.38 -13.60 -0.77
CA ASP A 277 -26.83 -14.95 -1.02
C ASP A 277 -26.09 -15.06 -2.38
N GLY A 278 -25.64 -13.91 -2.90
CA GLY A 278 -24.92 -13.78 -4.15
C GLY A 278 -23.55 -14.42 -4.10
N LYS A 279 -23.03 -14.77 -5.28
CA LYS A 279 -21.70 -15.40 -5.39
C LYS A 279 -20.61 -14.38 -5.07
N ILE A 280 -20.10 -14.42 -3.85
CA ILE A 280 -18.90 -13.67 -3.45
C ILE A 280 -17.66 -14.38 -3.98
N ARG A 281 -16.82 -13.64 -4.72
CA ARG A 281 -15.55 -14.15 -5.23
C ARG A 281 -14.45 -13.11 -5.00
N ILE A 282 -13.45 -13.56 -4.25
CA ILE A 282 -12.23 -12.81 -3.99
C ILE A 282 -11.13 -13.38 -4.88
N SER A 283 -10.54 -12.53 -5.69
CA SER A 283 -9.43 -12.86 -6.58
C SER A 283 -8.16 -12.27 -6.02
N ALA A 284 -7.13 -13.08 -5.92
CA ALA A 284 -5.86 -12.68 -5.35
C ALA A 284 -4.75 -13.16 -6.30
N SER A 285 -4.06 -12.23 -6.95
CA SER A 285 -2.91 -12.55 -7.83
C SER A 285 -1.75 -13.17 -7.02
N GLN A 286 -0.76 -13.80 -7.64
CA GLN A 286 0.48 -14.15 -6.93
C GLN A 286 1.37 -12.91 -6.75
N GLU A 287 1.34 -11.99 -7.72
CA GLU A 287 2.18 -10.79 -7.76
C GLU A 287 1.49 -9.56 -7.14
N ARG A 288 0.71 -9.73 -6.07
CA ARG A 288 -0.09 -8.63 -5.46
C ARG A 288 0.74 -7.46 -4.97
N LEU A 289 2.00 -7.70 -4.62
CA LEU A 289 2.94 -6.66 -4.18
C LEU A 289 3.20 -5.64 -5.30
N SER A 290 3.35 -6.12 -6.53
CA SER A 290 3.74 -5.31 -7.69
C SER A 290 2.57 -5.05 -8.65
N LEU A 291 1.35 -5.46 -8.28
CA LEU A 291 0.18 -5.43 -9.16
C LEU A 291 -0.14 -4.02 -9.67
N THR A 292 -0.04 -3.03 -8.79
CA THR A 292 -0.19 -1.61 -9.13
C THR A 292 0.84 -1.17 -10.17
N TRP A 293 2.09 -1.59 -10.00
CA TRP A 293 3.20 -1.26 -10.90
C TRP A 293 3.05 -1.94 -12.27
N ILE A 294 2.67 -3.22 -12.28
CA ILE A 294 2.36 -3.97 -13.51
C ILE A 294 1.24 -3.29 -14.28
N GLY A 295 0.17 -2.86 -13.59
CA GLY A 295 -0.92 -2.11 -14.18
C GLY A 295 -0.47 -0.79 -14.79
N GLY A 296 0.40 -0.05 -14.09
CA GLY A 296 1.03 1.17 -14.60
C GLY A 296 1.86 0.92 -15.86
N SER A 297 2.69 -0.12 -15.86
CA SER A 297 3.51 -0.53 -17.01
C SER A 297 2.65 -0.88 -18.23
N ILE A 298 1.57 -1.65 -18.03
CA ILE A 298 0.60 -1.97 -19.07
C ILE A 298 -0.01 -0.68 -19.64
N VAL A 299 -0.53 0.20 -18.77
CA VAL A 299 -1.17 1.46 -19.22
C VAL A 299 -0.18 2.34 -19.97
N ALA A 300 1.05 2.48 -19.48
CA ALA A 300 2.09 3.28 -20.12
C ALA A 300 2.50 2.76 -21.50
N SER A 301 2.36 1.44 -21.73
CA SER A 301 2.67 0.80 -23.02
C SER A 301 1.58 0.99 -24.09
N LEU A 302 0.39 1.45 -23.73
CA LEU A 302 -0.72 1.63 -24.68
C LEU A 302 -0.55 2.89 -25.52
N ASP A 303 -0.85 2.84 -26.82
CA ASP A 303 -0.80 4.02 -27.70
C ASP A 303 -1.73 5.16 -27.25
N THR A 304 -2.84 4.81 -26.60
CA THR A 304 -3.79 5.78 -26.03
C THR A 304 -3.22 6.56 -24.87
N PHE A 305 -2.14 6.08 -24.23
CA PHE A 305 -1.48 6.73 -23.09
C PHE A 305 -1.01 8.14 -23.41
N ARG A 306 -0.52 8.37 -24.65
CA ARG A 306 -0.04 9.67 -25.10
C ARG A 306 -1.09 10.78 -25.04
N LYS A 307 -2.38 10.42 -25.04
CA LYS A 307 -3.50 11.38 -24.93
C LYS A 307 -3.85 11.71 -23.47
N MET A 308 -3.42 10.86 -22.54
CA MET A 308 -3.83 10.92 -21.12
C MET A 308 -2.88 11.74 -20.26
N TRP A 309 -1.57 11.76 -20.55
CA TRP A 309 -0.60 12.54 -19.77
C TRP A 309 -0.76 14.06 -19.95
N LEU A 310 -0.28 14.83 -18.98
CA LEU A 310 -0.12 16.27 -19.05
C LEU A 310 1.29 16.59 -19.57
N GLY A 311 1.42 17.37 -20.64
CA GLY A 311 2.73 17.76 -21.17
C GLY A 311 3.29 18.99 -20.45
N LYS A 312 4.62 19.14 -20.43
CA LYS A 312 5.30 20.28 -19.77
C LYS A 312 4.80 21.63 -20.27
N LYS A 313 4.65 21.81 -21.59
CA LYS A 313 4.10 23.06 -22.17
C LYS A 313 2.70 23.40 -21.66
N GLU A 314 1.83 22.39 -21.54
CA GLU A 314 0.46 22.58 -21.04
C GLU A 314 0.48 22.95 -19.54
N TYR A 315 1.45 22.41 -18.79
CA TYR A 315 1.68 22.79 -17.40
C TYR A 315 2.24 24.21 -17.27
N ASP A 316 3.21 24.61 -18.09
CA ASP A 316 3.80 25.96 -18.04
C ASP A 316 2.77 27.06 -18.37
N ASP A 317 1.82 26.76 -19.27
CA ASP A 317 0.78 27.71 -19.70
C ASP A 317 -0.35 27.89 -18.67
N VAL A 318 -0.77 26.81 -17.99
CA VAL A 318 -2.00 26.76 -17.17
C VAL A 318 -1.71 26.52 -15.68
N GLY A 319 -0.50 26.06 -15.36
CA GLY A 319 -0.06 25.67 -14.04
C GLY A 319 -0.80 24.46 -13.46
N ALA A 320 -0.86 24.41 -12.13
CA ALA A 320 -1.52 23.37 -11.35
C ALA A 320 -3.00 23.09 -11.76
N SER A 321 -3.69 24.07 -12.34
CA SER A 321 -5.08 23.91 -12.77
C SER A 321 -5.27 22.90 -13.92
N ALA A 322 -4.23 22.63 -14.70
CA ALA A 322 -4.27 21.62 -15.76
C ALA A 322 -4.41 20.19 -15.19
N LEU A 323 -3.81 19.93 -14.03
CA LEU A 323 -3.91 18.66 -13.31
C LEU A 323 -5.36 18.35 -12.95
N HIS A 324 -6.09 19.37 -12.47
CA HIS A 324 -7.49 19.22 -12.07
C HIS A 324 -8.39 18.84 -13.24
N LYS A 325 -8.19 19.45 -14.41
CA LYS A 325 -9.02 19.17 -15.59
C LYS A 325 -8.73 17.81 -16.23
N LYS A 326 -7.49 17.35 -16.19
CA LYS A 326 -7.10 16.06 -16.82
C LYS A 326 -7.34 14.85 -15.93
N PHE A 327 -7.19 14.99 -14.62
CA PHE A 327 -7.20 13.84 -13.71
C PHE A 327 -8.48 13.73 -12.86
N PHE A 328 -9.40 14.71 -12.94
CA PHE A 328 -10.59 14.75 -12.07
C PHE A 328 -11.92 14.94 -12.81
#